data_AF-A0A1V8WDG0-F1
#
_entry.id   AF-A0A1V8WDG0-F1
#
_cell.length_a   1.000
_cell.length_b   1.000
_cell.length_c   1.000
_cell.angle_alpha   90.00
_cell.angle_beta   90.00
_cell.angle_gamma   90.00
#
_symmetry.space_group_name_H-M   'P 1'
#
loop_
_entity.id
_entity.type
_entity.pdbx_description
1 polymer ?
#
loop_
_entity_poly.entity_id
_entity_poly.type
_entity_poly.pdbx_seq_one_letter_code
_entity_poly.pdbx_strand_id
1 'polypeptide(L)'
;MPSLKLKKATMLTSFLLLSPIVLTSLYFIPRINNYHYVFFIFVMMSCWIIGGVNLFLSTKIESKFLKRIIIFLNLICILGWLFFGG
;
A
#
# COMPACT_ATOMS: atom_id res chain seq x y z
N MET A 1 6.42 17.99 -23.20
CA MET A 1 6.74 16.60 -22.76
C MET A 1 6.28 16.32 -21.31
N PRO A 2 4.97 16.20 -21.03
CA PRO A 2 4.47 15.86 -19.68
C PRO A 2 4.47 14.34 -19.41
N SER A 3 4.55 13.52 -20.45
CA SER A 3 4.30 12.07 -20.39
C SER A 3 5.31 11.25 -19.57
N LEU A 4 6.58 11.67 -19.52
CA LEU A 4 7.63 10.87 -18.86
C LEU A 4 7.58 10.96 -17.33
N LYS A 5 7.31 12.15 -16.78
CA LYS A 5 7.17 12.36 -15.32
C LYS A 5 5.91 11.67 -14.80
N LEU A 6 4.83 11.71 -15.56
CA LEU A 6 3.57 11.02 -15.25
C LEU A 6 3.78 9.49 -15.20
N LYS A 7 4.47 8.92 -16.21
CA LYS A 7 4.71 7.48 -16.28
C LYS A 7 5.55 6.97 -15.09
N LYS A 8 6.55 7.76 -14.66
CA LYS A 8 7.36 7.45 -13.47
C LYS A 8 6.55 7.54 -12.18
N ALA A 9 5.72 8.58 -12.01
CA ALA A 9 4.87 8.73 -10.83
C ALA A 9 3.85 7.59 -10.71
N THR A 10 3.19 7.23 -11.81
CA THR A 10 2.24 6.12 -11.83
C THR A 10 2.91 4.78 -11.55
N MET A 11 4.08 4.49 -12.16
CA MET A 11 4.85 3.28 -11.85
C MET A 11 5.25 3.21 -10.38
N LEU A 12 5.69 4.33 -9.81
CA LEU A 12 6.08 4.41 -8.40
C LEU A 12 4.88 4.13 -7.48
N THR A 13 3.72 4.73 -7.75
CA THR A 13 2.51 4.50 -6.95
C THR A 13 1.98 3.07 -7.06
N SER A 14 2.12 2.44 -8.24
CA SER A 14 1.77 1.03 -8.44
C SER A 14 2.75 0.09 -7.72
N PHE A 15 4.04 0.41 -7.73
CA PHE A 15 5.06 -0.36 -7.00
C PHE A 15 4.85 -0.27 -5.49
N LEU A 16 4.52 0.94 -5.00
CA LEU A 16 4.15 1.17 -3.60
C LEU A 16 2.89 0.39 -3.19
N LEU A 17 1.92 0.18 -4.09
CA LEU A 17 0.74 -0.67 -3.83
C LEU A 17 1.06 -2.16 -3.74
N LEU A 18 2.06 -2.65 -4.48
CA LEU A 18 2.47 -4.05 -4.45
C LEU A 18 3.15 -4.42 -3.13
N SER A 19 3.91 -3.49 -2.54
CA SER A 19 4.64 -3.75 -1.29
C SER A 19 3.77 -4.16 -0.09
N PRO A 20 2.63 -3.51 0.24
CA PRO A 20 1.76 -3.96 1.33
C PRO A 20 1.12 -5.32 1.02
N ILE A 21 0.75 -5.62 -0.23
CA ILE A 21 0.17 -6.91 -0.62
C ILE A 21 1.16 -8.06 -0.37
N VAL A 22 2.42 -7.87 -0.78
CA VAL A 22 3.48 -8.86 -0.55
C VAL A 22 3.72 -9.02 0.95
N LEU A 23 3.79 -7.92 1.70
CA LEU A 23 3.96 -7.95 3.15
C LEU A 23 2.82 -8.69 3.87
N THR A 24 1.56 -8.47 3.49
CA THR A 24 0.42 -9.22 4.04
C THR A 24 0.47 -10.70 3.66
N SER A 25 0.93 -11.05 2.46
CA SER A 25 1.04 -12.46 2.06
C SER A 25 2.08 -13.24 2.88
N LEU A 26 3.12 -12.57 3.37
CA LEU A 26 4.14 -13.16 4.26
C LEU A 26 3.56 -13.50 5.65
N TYR A 27 2.49 -12.83 6.08
CA TYR A 27 1.80 -13.13 7.35
C TYR A 27 1.18 -14.54 7.37
N PHE A 28 0.71 -15.05 6.22
CA PHE A 28 0.14 -16.39 6.12
C PHE A 28 1.17 -17.52 6.16
N ILE A 29 2.47 -17.22 6.18
CA ILE A 29 3.52 -18.23 6.23
C ILE A 29 3.62 -18.75 7.68
N PRO A 30 3.24 -20.01 7.96
CA PRO A 30 3.10 -20.55 9.32
C PRO A 30 4.41 -20.60 10.12
N ARG A 31 5.56 -20.35 9.48
CA ARG A 31 6.89 -20.33 10.13
C ARG A 31 7.16 -19.07 10.97
N ILE A 32 6.37 -18.00 10.79
CA ILE A 32 6.52 -16.71 11.49
C ILE A 32 5.67 -16.65 12.77
N ASN A 33 4.97 -17.74 13.10
CA ASN A 33 3.91 -17.78 14.11
C ASN A 33 4.33 -17.49 15.57
N ASN A 34 5.62 -17.58 15.90
CA ASN A 34 6.10 -17.29 17.25
C ASN A 34 6.16 -15.79 17.61
N TYR A 35 6.10 -14.88 16.63
CA TYR A 35 6.11 -13.42 16.83
C TYR A 35 4.86 -12.74 16.25
N HIS A 36 3.74 -13.46 16.22
CA HIS A 36 2.51 -13.06 15.52
C HIS A 36 2.10 -11.60 15.78
N TYR A 37 2.17 -11.14 17.03
CA TYR A 37 1.75 -9.80 17.41
C TYR A 37 2.72 -8.69 16.98
N VAL A 38 4.03 -8.90 17.17
CA VAL A 38 5.07 -7.92 16.79
C VAL A 38 5.17 -7.80 15.28
N PHE A 39 5.10 -8.94 14.58
CA PHE A 39 5.09 -8.98 13.13
C PHE A 39 3.80 -8.35 12.57
N PHE A 40 2.64 -8.62 13.18
CA PHE A 40 1.38 -7.97 12.80
C PHE A 40 1.43 -6.44 12.92
N ILE A 41 1.91 -5.91 14.05
CA ILE A 41 2.07 -4.45 14.24
C ILE A 41 3.06 -3.89 13.22
N PHE A 42 4.18 -4.57 12.97
CA PHE A 42 5.17 -4.15 11.99
C PHE A 42 4.55 -4.03 10.59
N VAL A 43 3.77 -5.03 10.18
CA VAL A 43 3.13 -5.04 8.87
C VAL A 43 2.04 -3.98 8.78
N MET A 44 1.23 -3.79 9.83
CA MET A 44 0.22 -2.73 9.91
C MET A 44 0.85 -1.33 9.78
N MET A 45 1.89 -1.05 10.57
CA MET A 45 2.60 0.24 10.52
C MET A 45 3.26 0.46 9.16
N SER A 46 3.84 -0.58 8.57
CA SER A 46 4.41 -0.52 7.22
C SER A 46 3.35 -0.17 6.18
N CYS A 47 2.17 -0.80 6.23
CA CYS A 47 1.09 -0.52 5.30
C CYS A 47 0.50 0.88 5.47
N TRP A 48 0.44 1.38 6.71
CA TRP A 48 0.03 2.77 6.98
C TRP A 48 1.02 3.79 6.43
N ILE A 49 2.32 3.59 6.67
CA ILE A 49 3.36 4.50 6.16
C ILE A 49 3.38 4.48 4.63
N ILE A 50 3.41 3.29 4.04
CA ILE A 50 3.44 3.13 2.58
C ILE A 50 2.16 3.67 1.95
N GLY A 51 0.99 3.34 2.51
CA GLY A 51 -0.30 3.84 2.05
C GLY A 51 -0.40 5.36 2.14
N GLY A 52 0.10 5.96 3.22
CA GLY A 52 0.16 7.41 3.41
C GLY A 52 1.08 8.11 2.41
N VAL A 53 2.30 7.60 2.22
CA VAL A 53 3.25 8.11 1.22
C VAL A 53 2.66 8.00 -0.19
N ASN A 54 1.97 6.90 -0.48
CA ASN A 54 1.36 6.66 -1.77
C ASN A 54 0.15 7.58 -2.03
N LEU A 55 -0.65 7.85 -0.99
CA LEU A 55 -1.70 8.88 -1.01
C LEU A 55 -1.13 10.27 -1.29
N PHE A 56 -0.03 10.64 -0.61
CA PHE A 56 0.65 11.91 -0.85
C PHE A 56 1.16 12.01 -2.29
N LEU A 57 1.80 10.97 -2.82
CA LEU A 57 2.25 10.92 -4.22
C LEU A 57 1.09 10.95 -5.22
N SER A 58 -0.06 10.35 -4.88
CA SER A 58 -1.26 10.37 -5.73
C SER A 58 -1.82 11.77 -5.98
N THR A 59 -1.52 12.75 -5.09
CA THR A 59 -1.91 14.15 -5.30
C THR A 59 -1.25 14.77 -6.52
N LYS A 60 -0.07 14.26 -6.91
CA LYS A 60 0.72 14.71 -8.06
C LYS A 60 0.30 14.04 -9.38
N ILE A 61 -0.68 13.14 -9.35
CA ILE A 61 -1.22 12.48 -10.54
C ILE A 61 -2.28 13.38 -11.18
N GLU A 62 -2.04 13.78 -12.43
CA GLU A 62 -2.98 14.62 -13.20
C GLU A 62 -4.24 13.85 -13.65
N SER A 63 -4.12 12.53 -13.86
CA SER A 63 -5.25 11.70 -14.30
C SER A 63 -6.25 11.48 -13.16
N LYS A 64 -7.44 12.06 -13.30
CA LYS A 64 -8.54 11.97 -12.32
C LYS A 64 -8.99 10.53 -12.04
N PHE A 65 -9.03 9.68 -13.07
CA PHE A 65 -9.46 8.28 -12.94
C PHE A 65 -8.42 7.44 -12.19
N LEU A 66 -7.16 7.52 -12.60
CA LEU A 66 -6.04 6.83 -11.95
C LEU A 66 -5.87 7.27 -10.49
N LYS A 67 -6.01 8.57 -10.21
CA LYS A 67 -5.97 9.11 -8.86
C LYS A 67 -7.04 8.49 -7.97
N ARG A 68 -8.30 8.34 -8.44
CA ARG A 68 -9.36 7.67 -7.67
C ARG A 68 -9.03 6.21 -7.39
N ILE A 69 -8.56 5.47 -8.39
CA ILE A 69 -8.19 4.05 -8.22
C ILE A 69 -7.10 3.91 -7.16
N ILE A 70 -6.03 4.70 -7.24
CA ILE A 70 -4.91 4.64 -6.29
C ILE A 70 -5.35 5.02 -4.88
N ILE A 71 -6.18 6.05 -4.72
CA ILE A 71 -6.74 6.43 -3.42
C ILE A 71 -7.61 5.30 -2.85
N PHE A 72 -8.47 4.71 -3.67
CA PHE A 72 -9.35 3.62 -3.27
C PHE A 72 -8.58 2.37 -2.85
N LEU A 73 -7.55 1.98 -3.62
CA LEU A 73 -6.68 0.85 -3.27
C LEU A 73 -5.87 1.12 -2.00
N ASN A 74 -5.36 2.34 -1.79
CA ASN A 74 -4.67 2.69 -0.54
C ASN A 74 -5.61 2.65 0.66
N LEU A 75 -6.85 3.12 0.52
CA LEU A 75 -7.88 3.01 1.55
C LEU A 75 -8.16 1.54 1.89
N ILE A 76 -8.29 0.67 0.89
CA ILE A 76 -8.44 -0.78 1.11
C ILE A 76 -7.21 -1.36 1.80
N CYS A 77 -5.99 -0.94 1.43
CA CYS A 77 -4.78 -1.45 2.09
C CYS A 77 -4.67 -0.99 3.55
N ILE A 78 -5.12 0.24 3.88
CA ILE A 78 -5.10 0.78 5.25
C ILE A 78 -6.21 0.14 6.09
N LEU A 79 -7.42 0.01 5.53
CA LEU A 79 -8.60 -0.52 6.21
C LEU A 79 -8.65 -2.06 6.21
N GLY A 80 -8.01 -2.71 5.25
CA GLY A 80 -7.96 -4.17 5.13
C GLY A 80 -7.31 -4.84 6.34
N TRP A 81 -6.44 -4.12 7.06
CA TRP A 81 -5.90 -4.55 8.35
C TRP A 81 -6.97 -4.65 9.45
N LEU A 82 -8.00 -3.80 9.43
CA LEU A 82 -9.10 -3.87 10.41
C LEU A 82 -9.90 -5.17 10.26
N PHE A 83 -9.93 -5.77 9.06
CA PHE A 83 -10.57 -7.06 8.82
C PHE A 83 -9.66 -8.26 9.12
N PHE A 84 -8.34 -8.06 9.18
CA PHE A 84 -7.37 -9.12 9.46
C PHE A 84 -7.06 -9.30 10.95
N GLY A 85 -7.27 -8.25 11.76
CA GLY A 85 -7.07 -8.29 13.21
C GLY A 85 -8.34 -8.57 14.03
N GLY A 86 -9.48 -8.78 13.38
CA GLY A 86 -10.77 -9.11 13.99
C GLY A 86 -11.03 -10.60 14.04
#